data_AF-A0AAV1UFM8-F1
#
_entry.id   AF-A0AAV1UFM8-F1
#
_cell.length_a   1.000
_cell.length_b   1.000
_cell.length_c   1.000
_cell.angle_alpha   90.00
_cell.angle_beta   90.00
_cell.angle_gamma   90.00
#
_symmetry.space_group_name_H-M   'P 1'
#
loop_
_entity.id
_entity.type
_entity.pdbx_description
1 polymer ?
#
loop_
_entity_poly.entity_id
_entity_poly.type
_entity_poly.pdbx_seq_one_letter_code
_entity_poly.pdbx_strand_id
1 'polypeptide(L)'
;MEHVDQTEKAYQKQQGVFLASKKFAGKKKGPRFYKEVGLGFKTPKSAIQGQYVDKKCPFTGNISIRGRILKGVVLSTKMKRTIIVRRDYLHFVKKYKRFEKRHKNVAAHLSPAFRVKEGDIVTIGQCRPLAKTVRFNVLEVEPASETKPINVRKQFRQF
;
A
#
# COMPACT_ATOMS: atom_id res chain seq x y z
N MET A 1 -2.21 -11.76 12.65
CA MET A 1 -0.82 -12.09 13.03
C MET A 1 0.05 -10.89 12.70
N GLU A 2 0.55 -10.22 13.73
CA GLU A 2 1.23 -8.93 13.64
C GLU A 2 2.65 -9.09 13.08
N HIS A 3 2.99 -8.39 11.99
CA HIS A 3 4.35 -8.37 11.45
C HIS A 3 5.21 -7.33 12.20
N VAL A 4 5.37 -7.51 13.51
CA VAL A 4 6.08 -6.55 14.38
C VAL A 4 7.40 -7.10 14.91
N ASP A 5 7.70 -8.38 14.73
CA ASP A 5 8.98 -8.94 15.17
C ASP A 5 10.14 -8.77 14.19
N GLN A 6 11.31 -8.56 14.78
CA GLN A 6 12.65 -8.58 14.21
C GLN A 6 12.95 -9.97 13.62
N THR A 7 12.32 -10.27 12.49
CA THR A 7 12.40 -11.58 11.80
C THR A 7 13.70 -11.78 11.00
N GLU A 8 14.47 -10.71 10.82
CA GLU A 8 15.69 -10.73 10.00
C GLU A 8 16.95 -10.61 10.88
N LYS A 9 18.04 -11.26 10.44
CA LYS A 9 19.34 -11.24 11.11
C LYS A 9 19.89 -9.82 11.33
N ALA A 10 19.57 -8.88 10.43
CA ALA A 10 20.01 -7.50 10.52
C ALA A 10 19.05 -6.66 11.37
N TYR A 11 19.59 -5.95 12.37
CA TYR A 11 18.83 -5.04 13.23
C TYR A 11 18.04 -4.01 12.41
N GLN A 12 16.71 -3.98 12.59
CA GLN A 12 15.84 -3.08 11.84
C GLN A 12 15.69 -1.76 12.58
N LYS A 13 16.09 -0.66 11.94
CA LYS A 13 15.95 0.71 12.45
C LYS A 13 15.39 1.65 11.39
N GLN A 14 14.67 2.67 11.83
CA GLN A 14 14.23 3.75 10.95
C GLN A 14 15.42 4.66 10.58
N GLN A 15 15.44 5.11 9.33
CA GLN A 15 16.42 6.10 8.88
C GLN A 15 16.08 7.46 9.49
N GLY A 16 17.08 8.18 9.99
CA GLY A 16 16.89 9.50 10.61
C GLY A 16 16.39 9.46 12.07
N VAL A 17 16.20 8.27 12.66
CA VAL A 17 15.79 8.12 14.07
C VAL A 17 16.98 7.62 14.90
N PHE A 18 17.43 8.44 15.84
CA PHE A 18 18.47 8.07 16.80
C PHE A 18 17.84 7.51 18.08
N LEU A 19 18.05 6.20 18.32
CA LEU A 19 17.41 5.49 19.43
C LEU A 19 18.09 5.74 20.79
N ALA A 20 19.39 6.02 20.82
CA ALA A 20 20.16 6.23 22.06
C ALA A 20 20.04 7.67 22.61
N SER A 21 18.95 8.36 22.29
CA SER A 21 18.69 9.70 22.82
C SER A 21 18.22 9.63 24.28
N LYS A 22 18.94 10.32 25.18
CA LYS A 22 18.57 10.44 26.60
C LYS A 22 17.15 11.00 26.80
N LYS A 23 16.61 11.78 25.85
CA LYS A 23 15.24 12.35 25.89
C LYS A 23 14.13 11.30 25.99
N PHE A 24 14.41 10.07 25.52
CA PHE A 24 13.47 8.96 25.50
C PHE A 24 13.87 7.82 26.44
N ALA A 25 14.93 7.98 27.24
CA ALA A 25 15.30 7.01 28.26
C ALA A 25 14.16 6.83 29.27
N GLY A 26 13.78 5.58 29.56
CA GLY A 26 12.69 5.24 30.47
C GLY A 26 11.27 5.45 29.93
N LYS A 27 11.09 6.00 28.71
CA LYS A 27 9.76 6.15 28.11
C LYS A 27 9.33 4.87 27.41
N LYS A 28 8.05 4.50 27.59
CA LYS A 28 7.43 3.33 26.93
C LYS A 28 7.41 3.41 25.40
N LYS A 29 7.49 4.62 24.82
CA LYS A 29 7.51 4.86 23.37
C LYS A 29 8.74 5.67 23.00
N GLY A 30 9.56 5.10 22.12
CA GLY A 30 10.70 5.79 21.51
C GLY A 30 10.28 6.75 20.40
N PRO A 31 11.23 7.53 19.85
CA PRO A 31 10.97 8.39 18.71
C PRO A 31 10.61 7.53 17.48
N ARG A 32 9.61 7.97 16.71
CA ARG A 32 9.22 7.34 15.45
C ARG A 32 9.14 8.39 14.35
N PHE A 33 9.80 8.11 13.23
CA PHE A 33 9.66 8.92 12.03
C PHE A 33 8.39 8.53 11.28
N TYR A 34 7.57 9.53 10.98
CA TYR A 34 6.48 9.46 10.02
C TYR A 34 6.41 10.79 9.28
N LYS A 35 5.79 10.79 8.11
CA LYS A 35 5.56 11.98 7.30
C LYS A 35 4.18 11.93 6.66
N GLU A 36 3.69 13.10 6.31
CA GLU A 36 2.53 13.28 5.47
C GLU A 36 2.94 13.12 4.00
N VAL A 37 2.14 12.39 3.24
CA VAL A 37 2.41 12.12 1.82
C VAL A 37 1.94 13.28 0.93
N GLY A 38 1.04 14.11 1.43
CA GLY A 38 0.36 15.16 0.67
C GLY A 38 -0.75 14.62 -0.23
N LEU A 39 -1.16 15.40 -1.24
CA LEU A 39 -2.16 15.02 -2.25
C LEU A 39 -3.55 14.66 -1.67
N GLY A 40 -3.89 15.21 -0.50
CA GLY A 40 -5.18 14.98 0.16
C GLY A 40 -5.29 13.66 0.94
N PHE A 41 -4.24 12.84 0.98
CA PHE A 41 -4.25 11.58 1.74
C PHE A 41 -3.92 11.79 3.21
N LYS A 42 -4.70 11.17 4.10
CA LYS A 42 -4.45 11.18 5.54
C LYS A 42 -3.41 10.14 5.92
N THR A 43 -2.50 10.50 6.81
CA THR A 43 -1.55 9.55 7.39
C THR A 43 -2.29 8.57 8.31
N PRO A 44 -2.19 7.25 8.11
CA PRO A 44 -2.94 6.29 8.91
C PRO A 44 -2.42 6.26 10.36
N LYS A 45 -3.33 6.16 11.33
CA LYS A 45 -3.00 6.11 12.77
C LYS A 45 -2.02 4.97 13.10
N SER A 46 -2.16 3.83 12.42
CA SER A 46 -1.28 2.67 12.52
C SER A 46 0.16 2.97 12.05
N ALA A 47 0.38 3.91 11.12
CA ALA A 47 1.73 4.34 10.76
C ALA A 47 2.37 5.22 11.84
N ILE A 48 1.59 6.04 12.53
CA ILE A 48 2.06 6.94 13.60
C ILE A 48 2.36 6.16 14.88
N GLN A 49 1.50 5.22 15.24
CA GLN A 49 1.58 4.51 16.53
C GLN A 49 2.22 3.13 16.44
N GLY A 50 2.32 2.54 15.24
CA GLY A 50 2.87 1.21 15.04
C GLY A 50 4.37 1.12 15.27
N GLN A 51 4.88 -0.11 15.46
CA GLN A 51 6.30 -0.38 15.69
C GLN A 51 7.02 -1.02 14.50
N TYR A 52 6.33 -1.24 13.38
CA TYR A 52 6.95 -1.83 12.19
C TYR A 52 8.03 -0.91 11.59
N VAL A 53 9.09 -1.52 11.05
CA VAL A 53 10.10 -0.85 10.24
C VAL A 53 9.93 -1.28 8.79
N ASP A 54 9.61 -0.31 7.93
CA ASP A 54 9.50 -0.51 6.49
C ASP A 54 10.06 0.69 5.74
N LYS A 55 11.23 0.51 5.12
CA LYS A 55 11.89 1.52 4.28
C LYS A 55 11.10 1.81 3.00
N LYS A 56 10.22 0.87 2.60
CA LYS A 56 9.39 0.95 1.40
C LYS A 56 8.02 1.61 1.65
N CYS A 57 7.70 1.96 2.89
CA CYS A 57 6.45 2.63 3.26
C CYS A 57 6.45 4.11 2.81
N PRO A 58 5.34 4.63 2.26
CA PRO A 58 5.26 6.05 1.90
C PRO A 58 5.16 6.99 3.11
N PHE A 59 4.69 6.50 4.26
CA PHE A 59 4.51 7.31 5.48
C PHE A 59 5.71 7.26 6.43
N THR A 60 6.35 6.10 6.60
CA THR A 60 7.39 5.89 7.62
C THR A 60 8.77 5.66 7.01
N GLY A 61 8.87 5.73 5.68
CA GLY A 61 10.10 5.58 4.91
C GLY A 61 10.36 6.79 4.02
N ASN A 62 11.54 6.81 3.39
CA ASN A 62 11.92 7.88 2.47
C ASN A 62 11.44 7.60 1.03
N ILE A 63 10.12 7.54 0.84
CA ILE A 63 9.50 7.40 -0.49
C ILE A 63 8.57 8.56 -0.75
N SER A 64 8.82 9.27 -1.84
CA SER A 64 7.92 10.27 -2.40
C SER A 64 6.88 9.59 -3.30
N ILE A 65 5.63 10.01 -3.18
CA ILE A 65 4.58 9.69 -4.14
C ILE A 65 4.51 10.80 -5.17
N ARG A 66 4.43 10.45 -6.45
CA ARG A 66 4.41 11.40 -7.57
C ARG A 66 3.79 10.78 -8.81
N GLY A 67 3.17 11.60 -9.65
CA GLY A 67 2.61 11.16 -10.92
C GLY A 67 1.23 10.52 -10.75
N ARG A 68 1.03 9.34 -11.33
CA ARG A 68 -0.30 8.73 -11.45
C ARG A 68 -0.81 8.19 -10.11
N ILE A 69 -2.04 8.52 -9.76
CA ILE A 69 -2.82 7.86 -8.70
C ILE A 69 -3.88 7.00 -9.38
N LEU A 70 -3.97 5.73 -9.00
CA LEU A 70 -4.88 4.76 -9.59
C LEU A 70 -5.74 4.13 -8.50
N LYS A 71 -7.00 3.82 -8.84
CA LYS A 71 -7.91 3.05 -7.99
C LYS A 71 -8.14 1.68 -8.63
N GLY A 72 -8.24 0.63 -7.81
CA GLY A 72 -8.44 -0.73 -8.31
C GLY A 72 -8.78 -1.73 -7.20
N VAL A 73 -9.13 -2.95 -7.60
CA VAL A 73 -9.50 -4.03 -6.67
C VAL A 73 -8.29 -4.91 -6.38
N VAL A 74 -8.13 -5.34 -5.13
CA VAL A 74 -7.06 -6.25 -4.71
C VAL A 74 -7.35 -7.67 -5.19
N LEU A 75 -6.51 -8.19 -6.08
CA LEU A 75 -6.63 -9.53 -6.63
C LEU A 75 -5.96 -10.59 -5.75
N SER A 76 -4.79 -10.28 -5.18
CA SER A 76 -4.07 -11.22 -4.32
C SER A 76 -3.18 -10.53 -3.30
N THR A 77 -3.08 -11.15 -2.12
CA THR A 77 -2.27 -10.68 -0.96
C THR A 77 -1.18 -11.68 -0.55
N LYS A 78 -0.84 -12.63 -1.42
CA LYS A 78 0.06 -13.76 -1.12
C LYS A 78 1.53 -13.38 -0.88
N MET A 79 1.99 -12.23 -1.39
CA MET A 79 3.38 -11.81 -1.26
C MET A 79 3.60 -10.97 0.01
N LYS A 80 4.76 -11.09 0.64
CA LYS A 80 5.13 -10.24 1.79
C LYS A 80 5.16 -8.77 1.37
N ARG A 81 4.29 -7.96 1.96
CA ARG A 81 4.21 -6.50 1.77
C ARG A 81 4.04 -6.06 0.30
N THR A 82 3.50 -6.91 -0.56
CA THR A 82 3.18 -6.56 -1.96
C THR A 82 1.85 -7.18 -2.32
N ILE A 83 1.01 -6.40 -3.00
CA ILE A 83 -0.30 -6.84 -3.48
C ILE A 83 -0.39 -6.70 -4.99
N ILE A 84 -1.23 -7.53 -5.61
CA ILE A 84 -1.61 -7.36 -7.00
C ILE A 84 -2.96 -6.68 -7.06
N VAL A 85 -3.00 -5.51 -7.69
CA VAL A 85 -4.20 -4.72 -7.89
C VAL A 85 -4.64 -4.88 -9.35
N ARG A 86 -5.90 -5.21 -9.55
CA ARG A 86 -6.52 -5.27 -10.86
C ARG A 86 -7.26 -3.96 -11.13
N ARG A 87 -6.96 -3.35 -12.27
CA ARG A 87 -7.68 -2.19 -12.80
C ARG A 87 -8.46 -2.62 -14.03
N ASP A 88 -9.77 -2.55 -13.93
CA ASP A 88 -10.66 -2.78 -15.06
C ASP A 88 -10.94 -1.45 -15.78
N TYR A 89 -11.02 -1.50 -17.11
CA TYR A 89 -11.38 -0.33 -17.94
C TYR A 89 -12.06 -0.78 -19.23
N LEU A 90 -12.80 0.13 -19.83
CA LEU A 90 -13.44 -0.08 -21.13
C LEU A 90 -12.54 0.45 -22.24
N HIS A 91 -12.32 -0.35 -23.28
CA HIS A 91 -11.59 0.05 -24.48
C HIS A 91 -12.58 0.22 -25.64
N PHE A 92 -12.55 1.37 -26.31
CA PHE A 92 -13.49 1.69 -27.38
C PHE A 92 -13.00 1.17 -28.74
N VAL A 93 -13.82 0.39 -29.44
CA VAL A 93 -13.51 -0.12 -30.77
C VAL A 93 -14.18 0.75 -31.83
N LYS A 94 -13.38 1.61 -32.48
CA LYS A 94 -13.85 2.66 -33.41
C LYS A 94 -14.73 2.14 -34.54
N LYS A 95 -14.39 0.99 -35.14
CA LYS A 95 -15.15 0.37 -36.25
C LYS A 95 -16.58 0.01 -35.86
N TYR A 96 -16.76 -0.55 -34.67
CA TYR A 96 -18.05 -1.10 -34.22
C TYR A 96 -18.81 -0.16 -33.27
N LYS A 97 -18.22 0.98 -32.87
CA LYS A 97 -18.76 1.91 -31.88
C LYS A 97 -19.20 1.22 -30.58
N ARG A 98 -18.48 0.16 -30.17
CA ARG A 98 -18.74 -0.63 -28.96
C ARG A 98 -17.53 -0.62 -28.04
N PHE A 99 -17.75 -0.88 -26.76
CA PHE A 99 -16.70 -1.04 -25.77
C PHE A 99 -16.44 -2.52 -25.48
N GLU A 100 -15.16 -2.87 -25.31
CA GLU A 100 -14.74 -4.16 -24.78
C GLU A 100 -14.17 -3.98 -23.36
N LYS A 101 -14.38 -4.98 -22.51
CA LYS A 101 -13.84 -5.00 -21.14
C LYS A 101 -12.38 -5.45 -21.20
N ARG A 102 -11.46 -4.61 -20.71
CA ARG A 102 -10.05 -4.97 -20.52
C ARG A 102 -9.66 -4.79 -19.06
N HIS A 103 -8.57 -5.44 -18.67
CA HIS A 103 -7.98 -5.28 -17.35
C HIS A 103 -6.46 -5.18 -17.42
N LYS A 104 -5.87 -4.55 -16.40
CA LYS A 104 -4.42 -4.52 -16.19
C LYS A 104 -4.11 -4.83 -14.74
N ASN A 105 -3.17 -5.74 -14.54
CA ASN A 105 -2.64 -6.05 -13.21
C ASN A 105 -1.45 -5.13 -12.91
N VAL A 106 -1.45 -4.56 -11.71
CA VAL A 106 -0.43 -3.63 -11.22
C VAL A 106 0.06 -4.14 -9.87
N ALA A 107 1.37 -4.35 -9.73
CA ALA A 107 1.97 -4.69 -8.46
C ALA A 107 2.20 -3.42 -7.63
N ALA A 108 1.72 -3.43 -6.39
CA ALA A 108 1.87 -2.32 -5.46
C ALA A 108 2.46 -2.78 -4.12
N HIS A 109 3.36 -1.98 -3.56
CA HIS A 109 3.89 -2.20 -2.21
C HIS A 109 2.82 -1.87 -1.18
N LEU A 110 2.61 -2.78 -0.24
CA LEU A 110 1.68 -2.64 0.87
C LEU A 110 2.44 -2.33 2.15
N SER A 111 2.24 -1.11 2.67
CA SER A 111 2.76 -0.77 4.00
C SER A 111 2.04 -1.61 5.07
N PRO A 112 2.76 -2.11 6.11
CA PRO A 112 2.13 -2.78 7.25
C PRO A 112 1.13 -1.91 8.03
N ALA A 113 1.06 -0.60 7.76
CA ALA A 113 0.02 0.26 8.31
C ALA A 113 -1.39 -0.17 7.93
N PHE A 114 -1.56 -0.79 6.76
CA PHE A 114 -2.86 -1.19 6.26
C PHE A 114 -3.07 -2.69 6.41
N ARG A 115 -4.29 -3.06 6.81
CA ARG A 115 -4.78 -4.45 6.76
C ARG A 115 -5.66 -4.55 5.53
N VAL A 116 -5.26 -5.40 4.58
CA VAL A 116 -5.91 -5.54 3.28
C VAL A 116 -6.29 -6.99 3.06
N LYS A 117 -7.48 -7.22 2.54
CA LYS A 117 -8.01 -8.52 2.12
C LYS A 117 -8.21 -8.54 0.60
N GLU A 118 -8.35 -9.74 0.04
CA GLU A 118 -8.71 -9.90 -1.37
C GLU A 118 -10.13 -9.34 -1.60
N GLY A 119 -10.33 -8.58 -2.67
CA GLY A 119 -11.61 -7.91 -2.98
C GLY A 119 -11.74 -6.48 -2.44
N ASP A 120 -10.85 -6.02 -1.55
CA ASP A 120 -10.84 -4.63 -1.10
C ASP A 120 -10.53 -3.68 -2.25
N ILE A 121 -11.01 -2.44 -2.14
CA ILE A 121 -10.69 -1.38 -3.09
C ILE A 121 -9.52 -0.58 -2.52
N VAL A 122 -8.50 -0.34 -3.35
CA VAL A 122 -7.29 0.37 -2.92
C VAL A 122 -6.96 1.50 -3.87
N THR A 123 -6.50 2.60 -3.28
CA THR A 123 -5.91 3.72 -4.01
C THR A 123 -4.39 3.59 -3.93
N ILE A 124 -3.75 3.48 -5.09
CA ILE A 124 -2.31 3.32 -5.23
C ILE A 124 -1.69 4.56 -5.89
N GLY A 125 -0.58 5.03 -5.33
CA GLY A 125 0.20 6.14 -5.86
C GLY A 125 1.49 5.67 -6.51
N GLN A 126 1.82 6.25 -7.66
CA GLN A 126 3.10 6.00 -8.32
C GLN A 126 4.27 6.50 -7.46
N CYS A 127 5.33 5.70 -7.43
CA CYS A 127 6.54 5.98 -6.66
C CYS A 127 7.80 5.70 -7.52
N ARG A 128 8.98 5.90 -6.94
CA ARG A 128 10.22 5.40 -7.57
C ARG A 128 10.17 3.87 -7.69
N PRO A 129 10.83 3.24 -8.67
CA PRO A 129 10.91 1.78 -8.74
C PRO A 129 11.44 1.18 -7.43
N LEU A 130 10.69 0.26 -6.83
CA LEU A 130 11.07 -0.47 -5.60
C LEU A 130 11.55 -1.90 -5.88
N ALA A 131 11.14 -2.44 -7.02
CA ALA A 131 11.53 -3.73 -7.57
C ALA A 131 11.28 -3.73 -9.09
N LYS A 132 11.48 -4.88 -9.76
CA LYS A 132 11.23 -5.05 -11.21
C LYS A 132 9.83 -4.61 -11.63
N THR A 133 8.81 -5.05 -10.88
CA THR A 133 7.39 -4.80 -11.18
C THR A 133 6.75 -3.75 -10.27
N VAL A 134 7.28 -3.57 -9.06
CA VAL A 134 6.68 -2.69 -8.03
C VAL A 134 7.14 -1.24 -8.25
N ARG A 135 6.20 -0.42 -8.74
CA ARG A 135 6.38 1.02 -8.99
C ARG A 135 5.25 1.87 -8.39
N PHE A 136 4.40 1.25 -7.58
CA PHE A 136 3.26 1.85 -6.91
C PHE A 136 3.27 1.48 -5.43
N ASN A 137 2.76 2.37 -4.58
CA ASN A 137 2.52 2.14 -3.16
C ASN A 137 1.04 2.35 -2.84
N VAL A 138 0.51 1.58 -1.90
CA VAL A 138 -0.83 1.79 -1.36
C VAL A 138 -0.88 3.04 -0.49
N LEU A 139 -1.87 3.89 -0.73
CA LEU A 139 -2.11 5.14 0.01
C LEU A 139 -3.36 5.09 0.86
N GLU A 140 -4.39 4.42 0.38
CA GLU A 140 -5.70 4.33 1.04
C GLU A 140 -6.34 2.99 0.72
N VAL A 141 -7.14 2.50 1.67
CA VAL A 141 -7.84 1.22 1.58
C VAL A 141 -9.29 1.47 1.96
N GLU A 142 -10.18 1.11 1.04
CA GLU A 142 -11.62 1.07 1.24
C GLU A 142 -12.02 -0.41 1.41
N PRO A 143 -12.43 -0.85 2.62
CA PRO A 143 -12.81 -2.24 2.84
C PRO A 143 -14.05 -2.59 2.03
N ALA A 144 -14.07 -3.78 1.44
CA ALA A 144 -15.27 -4.26 0.77
C ALA A 144 -16.42 -4.47 1.77
N SER A 145 -17.61 -3.95 1.46
CA SER A 145 -18.80 -4.02 2.32
C SER A 145 -19.49 -5.40 2.33
N GLU A 146 -19.12 -6.32 1.44
CA GLU A 146 -19.81 -7.59 1.24
C GLU A 146 -19.12 -8.75 1.97
N THR A 147 -19.89 -9.47 2.80
CA THR A 147 -19.42 -10.59 3.64
C THR A 147 -19.25 -11.91 2.88
N LYS A 148 -19.76 -12.01 1.64
CA LYS A 148 -19.72 -13.24 0.84
C LYS A 148 -18.40 -13.34 0.07
N PRO A 149 -17.78 -14.53 -0.04
CA PRO A 149 -16.57 -14.71 -0.83
C PRO A 149 -16.91 -14.57 -2.32
N ILE A 150 -16.69 -13.37 -2.87
CA ILE A 150 -16.84 -13.11 -4.30
C ILE A 150 -15.59 -13.62 -5.01
N ASN A 151 -15.78 -14.28 -6.16
CA ASN A 151 -14.67 -14.57 -7.05
C ASN A 151 -14.17 -13.24 -7.66
N VAL A 152 -13.10 -12.68 -7.08
CA VAL A 152 -12.52 -11.39 -7.45
C VAL A 152 -12.19 -11.29 -8.95
N ARG A 153 -11.89 -12.42 -9.61
CA ARG A 153 -11.62 -12.43 -11.05
C ARG A 153 -12.85 -12.21 -11.92
N LYS A 154 -14.03 -12.59 -11.43
CA LYS A 154 -15.32 -12.41 -12.12
C LYS A 154 -15.92 -11.02 -11.91
N GLN A 155 -15.46 -10.31 -10.88
CA GLN A 155 -15.91 -8.95 -10.59
C GLN A 155 -15.28 -7.97 -11.59
N PHE A 156 -16.11 -7.14 -12.22
CA PHE A 156 -15.69 -6.00 -13.04
C PHE A 156 -16.21 -4.74 -12.38
N ARG A 157 -15.31 -3.84 -11.98
CA ARG A 157 -15.66 -2.54 -11.41
C ARG A 157 -14.93 -1.44 -12.15
N GLN A 158 -15.69 -0.51 -12.71
CA GLN A 158 -15.15 0.70 -13.28
C GLN A 158 -15.04 1.75 -12.16
N PHE A 159 -13.86 2.32 -12.00
CA PHE A 159 -13.56 3.42 -11.08
C PHE A 159 -13.26 4.69 -11.87
#